data_AF-K9U7R9-F1
#
_entry.id   AF-K9U7R9-F1
#
_cell.length_a   1.000
_cell.length_b   1.000
_cell.length_c   1.000
_cell.angle_alpha   90.00
_cell.angle_beta   90.00
_cell.angle_gamma   90.00
#
_symmetry.space_group_name_H-M   'P 1'
#
loop_
_entity.id
_entity.type
_entity.pdbx_description
1 polymer ?
#
loop_
_entity_poly.entity_id
_entity_poly.type
_entity_poly.pdbx_seq_one_letter_code
_entity_poly.pdbx_strand_id
1 'polypeptide(L)'
;MKSTETEKQQYARVKELLDISHQRYLAAGGEPKGTHSGLPGEDFLTATEREELVKLMRLLAGTRVIADEVHCQGRVWKVPVLEAKNENLP
;
A
#
# COMPACT_ATOMS: atom_id res chain seq x y z
N MET A 1 4.99 8.65 21.63
CA MET A 1 5.66 9.46 20.59
C MET A 1 4.59 10.22 19.81
N LYS A 2 4.75 11.52 19.60
CA LYS A 2 3.82 12.30 18.75
C LYS A 2 4.18 12.05 17.29
N SER A 3 3.20 11.76 16.43
CA SER A 3 3.41 11.67 14.99
C SER A 3 3.93 13.00 14.45
N THR A 4 4.92 12.91 13.58
CA THR A 4 5.46 14.02 12.80
C THR A 4 4.38 14.59 11.86
N GLU A 5 4.52 15.84 11.43
CA GLU A 5 3.59 16.45 10.46
C GLU A 5 3.52 15.63 9.16
N THR A 6 4.66 15.09 8.73
CA THR A 6 4.76 14.21 7.56
C THR A 6 3.93 12.92 7.73
N GLU A 7 4.01 12.26 8.89
CA GLU A 7 3.20 11.06 9.15
C GLU A 7 1.70 11.38 9.15
N LYS A 8 1.30 12.54 9.68
CA LYS A 8 -0.12 12.97 9.64
C LYS A 8 -0.61 13.17 8.21
N GLN A 9 0.21 13.81 7.36
CA GLN A 9 -0.12 13.97 5.95
C GLN A 9 -0.23 12.63 5.23
N GLN A 10 0.67 11.69 5.51
CA GLN A 10 0.62 10.32 4.96
C GLN A 10 -0.65 9.59 5.40
N TYR A 11 -1.01 9.66 6.69
CA TYR A 11 -2.26 9.08 7.20
C TYR A 11 -3.50 9.71 6.55
N ALA A 12 -3.51 11.04 6.38
CA ALA A 12 -4.61 11.73 5.72
C ALA A 12 -4.78 11.25 4.27
N ARG A 13 -3.67 11.07 3.54
CA ARG A 13 -3.69 10.57 2.17
C ARG A 13 -4.15 9.11 2.08
N VAL A 14 -3.71 8.26 3.01
CA VAL A 14 -4.21 6.88 3.10
C VAL A 14 -5.73 6.88 3.31
N LYS A 15 -6.23 7.71 4.22
CA LYS A 15 -7.67 7.81 4.49
C LYS A 15 -8.44 8.23 3.23
N GLU A 16 -7.95 9.24 2.51
CA GLU A 16 -8.57 9.70 1.26
C GLU A 16 -8.66 8.57 0.21
N LEU A 17 -7.59 7.80 0.02
CA LEU A 17 -7.57 6.67 -0.91
C LEU A 17 -8.59 5.58 -0.51
N LEU A 18 -8.72 5.30 0.79
CA LEU A 18 -9.70 4.34 1.31
C LEU A 18 -11.14 4.85 1.15
N ASP A 19 -11.38 6.14 1.37
CA ASP A 19 -12.69 6.75 1.17
C ASP A 19 -13.10 6.71 -0.31
N ILE A 20 -12.17 7.00 -1.23
CA ILE A 20 -12.41 6.89 -2.68
C ILE A 20 -12.73 5.45 -3.08
N SER A 21 -11.94 4.49 -2.61
CA SER A 21 -12.17 3.05 -2.83
C SER A 21 -13.56 2.64 -2.37
N HIS A 22 -13.95 3.04 -1.15
CA HIS A 22 -15.24 2.72 -0.56
C HIS A 22 -16.40 3.36 -1.32
N GLN A 23 -16.28 4.62 -1.73
CA GLN A 23 -17.30 5.28 -2.55
C GLN A 23 -17.53 4.57 -3.89
N ARG A 24 -16.45 4.12 -4.55
CA ARG A 24 -16.56 3.36 -5.81
C ARG A 24 -17.17 1.99 -5.61
N TYR A 25 -16.83 1.31 -4.51
CA TYR A 25 -17.46 0.05 -4.12
C TYR A 25 -18.98 0.20 -3.94
N LEU A 26 -19.42 1.23 -3.20
CA LEU A 26 -20.83 1.54 -3.01
C LEU A 26 -21.53 1.86 -4.35
N ALA A 27 -20.89 2.65 -5.21
CA ALA A 27 -21.42 2.98 -6.54
C ALA A 27 -21.59 1.74 -7.44
N ALA A 28 -20.80 0.69 -7.23
CA ALA A 28 -20.93 -0.59 -7.93
C ALA A 28 -22.00 -1.52 -7.34
N GLY A 29 -22.77 -1.07 -6.35
CA GLY A 29 -23.79 -1.89 -5.67
C GLY A 29 -23.27 -2.68 -4.47
N GLY A 30 -22.08 -2.34 -3.98
CA GLY A 30 -21.52 -2.93 -2.76
C GLY A 30 -22.34 -2.66 -1.50
N GLU A 31 -22.23 -3.53 -0.51
CA GLU A 31 -22.96 -3.39 0.76
C GLU A 31 -22.25 -2.41 1.70
N PRO A 32 -22.93 -1.44 2.32
CA PRO A 32 -22.28 -0.45 3.20
C PRO A 32 -21.54 -0.99 4.43
N LYS A 33 -21.80 -2.25 4.81
CA LYS A 33 -21.11 -2.93 5.92
C LYS A 33 -19.91 -3.74 5.46
N GLY A 34 -19.72 -3.89 4.14
CA GLY A 34 -18.58 -4.54 3.52
C GLY A 34 -17.64 -3.51 2.92
N THR A 35 -16.36 -3.84 2.87
CA THR A 35 -15.43 -3.24 1.92
C THR A 35 -14.40 -4.33 1.63
N HIS A 36 -14.20 -4.66 0.36
CA HIS A 36 -13.16 -5.60 -0.06
C HIS A 36 -11.81 -4.86 -0.02
N SER A 37 -11.41 -4.43 1.17
CA SER A 37 -10.14 -3.71 1.35
C SER A 37 -9.00 -4.71 1.29
N GLY A 38 -8.10 -4.51 0.32
CA GLY A 38 -6.80 -5.17 0.29
C GLY A 38 -6.61 -6.31 -0.71
N LEU A 39 -7.63 -6.71 -1.47
CA LEU A 39 -7.47 -7.67 -2.57
C LEU A 39 -7.23 -6.97 -3.91
N PRO A 40 -6.15 -7.30 -4.63
CA PRO A 40 -5.92 -6.74 -5.95
C PRO A 40 -7.00 -7.07 -6.97
N GLY A 41 -7.57 -6.02 -7.56
CA GLY A 41 -8.70 -6.11 -8.49
C GLY A 41 -10.07 -5.96 -7.84
N GLU A 42 -10.18 -6.07 -6.51
CA GLU A 42 -11.45 -6.00 -5.77
C GLU A 42 -11.52 -4.82 -4.80
N ASP A 43 -10.44 -4.04 -4.68
CA ASP A 43 -10.36 -2.89 -3.79
C ASP A 43 -10.79 -1.56 -4.44
N PHE A 44 -11.33 -1.58 -5.67
CA PHE A 44 -11.85 -0.40 -6.37
C PHE A 44 -10.83 0.75 -6.53
N LEU A 45 -9.54 0.43 -6.41
CA LEU A 45 -8.43 1.33 -6.66
C LEU A 45 -7.87 1.09 -8.07
N THR A 46 -7.48 2.16 -8.73
CA THR A 46 -6.63 2.08 -9.93
C THR A 46 -5.25 1.54 -9.57
N ALA A 47 -4.49 1.09 -10.57
CA ALA A 47 -3.13 0.60 -10.36
C ALA A 47 -2.23 1.64 -9.66
N THR A 48 -2.35 2.92 -10.06
CA THR A 48 -1.57 4.02 -9.49
C THR A 48 -1.95 4.31 -8.04
N GLU A 49 -3.25 4.38 -7.73
CA GLU A 49 -3.72 4.61 -6.35
C GLU A 49 -3.33 3.45 -5.43
N ARG A 50 -3.37 2.21 -5.93
CA ARG A 50 -2.88 1.03 -5.21
C ARG A 50 -1.39 1.14 -4.91
N GLU A 51 -0.58 1.48 -5.90
CA GLU A 51 0.86 1.62 -5.73
C GLU A 51 1.18 2.72 -4.70
N GLU A 52 0.46 3.85 -4.76
CA GLU A 52 0.55 4.93 -3.78
C GLU A 52 0.17 4.46 -2.37
N LEU A 53 -0.97 3.78 -2.23
CA LEU A 53 -1.46 3.25 -0.95
C LEU A 53 -0.43 2.29 -0.33
N VAL A 54 0.14 1.38 -1.12
CA VAL A 54 1.17 0.44 -0.66
C VAL A 54 2.43 1.17 -0.20
N LYS A 55 2.89 2.19 -0.94
CA LYS A 55 4.05 3.00 -0.54
C LYS A 55 3.80 3.72 0.78
N LEU A 56 2.65 4.38 0.94
CA LEU A 56 2.29 5.10 2.16
C LEU A 56 2.19 4.16 3.36
N MET A 57 1.51 3.02 3.20
CA MET A 57 1.38 2.02 4.26
C MET A 57 2.74 1.45 4.70
N ARG A 58 3.67 1.23 3.77
CA ARG A 58 5.04 0.81 4.11
C ARG A 58 5.78 1.87 4.93
N LEU A 59 5.67 3.15 4.55
CA LEU A 59 6.29 4.26 5.29
C LEU A 59 5.71 4.36 6.70
N LEU A 60 4.38 4.34 6.83
CA LEU A 60 3.68 4.39 8.11
C LEU A 60 3.97 3.19 9.01
N ALA A 61 4.14 2.00 8.42
CA ALA A 61 4.56 0.80 9.15
C ALA A 61 6.04 0.83 9.59
N GLY A 62 6.81 1.83 9.14
CA GLY A 62 8.25 1.91 9.38
C GLY A 62 9.04 0.85 8.62
N THR A 63 8.50 0.36 7.50
CA THR A 63 9.16 -0.67 6.68
C THR A 63 10.35 -0.06 5.94
N ARG A 64 11.52 -0.67 6.07
CA ARG A 64 12.75 -0.29 5.37
C ARG A 64 13.33 -1.51 4.67
N VAL A 65 13.76 -1.35 3.42
CA VAL A 65 14.47 -2.39 2.68
C VAL A 65 15.94 -2.02 2.67
N ILE A 66 16.80 -2.89 3.19
CA ILE A 66 18.25 -2.70 3.26
C ILE A 66 18.88 -3.95 2.66
N ALA A 67 19.49 -3.82 1.48
CA ALA A 67 20.01 -4.94 0.70
C ALA A 67 18.95 -6.05 0.47
N ASP A 68 19.19 -7.26 0.97
CA ASP A 68 18.31 -8.43 0.91
C ASP A 68 17.39 -8.55 2.15
N GLU A 69 17.28 -7.51 2.98
CA GLU A 69 16.52 -7.53 4.23
C GLU A 69 15.39 -6.50 4.25
N VAL A 70 14.21 -6.95 4.69
CA VAL A 70 13.08 -6.08 5.03
C VAL A 70 13.04 -5.94 6.55
N HIS A 71 13.11 -4.70 7.02
CA HIS A 71 13.03 -4.32 8.43
C HIS A 71 11.67 -3.67 8.69
N CYS A 72 10.86 -4.22 9.59
CA CYS A 72 9.58 -3.63 9.98
C CYS A 72 9.24 -3.96 11.43
N GLN A 73 8.93 -2.94 12.23
CA GLN A 73 8.46 -3.08 13.62
C GLN A 73 9.33 -4.02 14.50
N GLY A 74 10.65 -3.92 14.38
CA GLY A 74 11.61 -4.73 15.14
C GLY A 74 11.77 -6.17 14.64
N ARG A 75 11.14 -6.52 13.51
CA ARG A 75 11.32 -7.80 12.82
C ARG A 75 12.13 -7.59 11.54
N VAL A 76 12.89 -8.61 11.18
CA VAL A 76 13.72 -8.64 9.97
C VAL A 76 13.40 -9.91 9.19
N TRP A 77 13.17 -9.77 7.89
CA TRP A 77 12.98 -10.88 6.97
C TRP A 77 14.00 -10.78 5.85
N LYS A 78 14.67 -11.88 5.53
CA LYS A 78 15.45 -11.98 4.30
C LYS A 78 14.51 -12.23 3.12
N VAL A 79 14.66 -11.43 2.09
CA VAL A 79 13.93 -11.57 0.83
C VAL A 79 14.92 -11.92 -0.26
N PRO A 80 14.67 -12.97 -1.06
CA PRO A 80 15.49 -13.25 -2.22
C PRO A 80 15.38 -12.06 -3.18
N VAL A 81 16.53 -11.49 -3.56
CA VAL A 81 16.60 -10.52 -4.65
C VAL A 81 16.28 -11.28 -5.92
N LEU A 82 15.06 -11.15 -6.42
CA LEU A 82 14.75 -11.54 -7.79
C LEU A 82 15.48 -10.54 -8.67
N GLU A 83 16.61 -10.96 -9.24
CA GLU A 83 17.22 -10.22 -10.34
C GLU A 83 16.15 -10.05 -11.40
N ALA A 84 15.74 -8.81 -11.66
CA ALA A 84 14.86 -8.50 -12.77
C ALA A 84 15.57 -9.06 -14.01
N LYS A 85 15.02 -10.13 -14.58
CA LYS A 85 15.49 -10.64 -15.85
C LYS A 85 15.29 -9.51 -16.85
N ASN A 86 16.37 -8.79 -17.15
CA ASN A 86 16.48 -8.01 -18.36
C ASN A 86 16.43 -9.01 -19.51
N GLU A 87 15.21 -9.38 -19.89
CA GLU A 87 14.96 -9.98 -21.19
C GLU A 87 15.21 -8.87 -22.20
N ASN A 88 16.49 -8.75 -22.59
CA ASN A 88 16.91 -8.18 -23.86
C ASN A 88 16.06 -8.84 -24.95
N LEU A 89 15.01 -8.15 -25.39
CA LEU A 89 14.39 -8.49 -26.66
C LEU A 89 15.39 -8.15 -27.78
N PRO A 90 15.71 -9.10 -28.68
CA PRO A 90 16.46 -8.83 -29.90
C PRO A 90 15.69 -7.93 -30.87
#